data_AF-A0A7V3X142-F1
#
_entry.id   AF-A0A7V3X142-F1
#
_cell.length_a   1.000
_cell.length_b   1.000
_cell.length_c   1.000
_cell.angle_alpha   90.00
_cell.angle_beta   90.00
_cell.angle_gamma   90.00
#
_symmetry.space_group_name_H-M   'P 1'
#
loop_
_entity.id
_entity.type
_entity.pdbx_description
1 polymer ?
#
loop_
_entity_poly.entity_id
_entity_poly.type
_entity_poly.pdbx_seq_one_letter_code
_entity_poly.pdbx_strand_id
1 'polypeptide(L)'
;MLRLRILVALLAILFLAIVSLAAVLSVAEVIAAVGDSAAAATFRYIGLGVGCIAGITLTVLVFWISLILLGELVRAEALAEKPVAEQKTGEFSPGIEEEEEDVEPRDELS
;
A
#
# COMPACT_ATOMS: atom_id res chain seq x y z
N MET A 1 -8.15 -4.94 -0.98
CA MET A 1 -8.36 -5.70 0.28
C MET A 1 -7.16 -6.62 0.61
N LEU A 2 -6.84 -7.64 -0.19
CA LEU A 2 -5.78 -8.63 0.14
C LEU A 2 -4.38 -8.01 0.33
N ARG A 3 -3.95 -7.10 -0.55
CA ARG A 3 -2.63 -6.43 -0.49
C ARG A 3 -2.43 -5.64 0.82
N LEU A 4 -3.47 -4.93 1.28
CA LEU A 4 -3.44 -4.17 2.53
C LEU A 4 -3.33 -5.10 3.75
N ARG A 5 -4.04 -6.23 3.73
CA ARG A 5 -3.96 -7.24 4.81
C ARG A 5 -2.55 -7.83 4.92
N ILE A 6 -1.89 -8.10 3.79
CA ILE A 6 -0.52 -8.61 3.76
C ILE A 6 0.45 -7.57 4.34
N LEU A 7 0.32 -6.30 3.94
CA LEU A 7 1.13 -5.20 4.50
C LEU A 7 0.96 -5.07 6.02
N VAL A 8 -0.28 -5.12 6.51
CA VAL A 8 -0.58 -5.06 7.95
C VAL A 8 0.01 -6.27 8.69
N ALA A 9 -0.09 -7.48 8.11
CA ALA A 9 0.50 -8.68 8.69
C ALA A 9 2.03 -8.59 8.75
N LEU A 10 2.69 -8.12 7.70
CA LEU A 10 4.14 -7.90 7.68
C LEU A 10 4.57 -6.85 8.72
N LEU A 11 3.80 -5.77 8.87
CA LEU A 11 4.01 -4.76 9.92
C LEU A 11 3.86 -5.35 11.33
N ALA A 12 2.84 -6.17 11.56
CA ALA A 12 2.64 -6.82 12.85
C ALA A 12 3.77 -7.81 13.18
N ILE A 13 4.24 -8.58 12.19
CA ILE A 13 5.40 -9.49 12.34
C ILE A 13 6.65 -8.69 12.66
N LEU A 14 6.89 -7.59 11.94
CA LEU A 14 8.04 -6.72 12.17
C LEU A 14 8.00 -6.12 13.59
N PHE A 15 6.84 -5.62 14.01
CA PHE A 15 6.66 -5.07 15.35
C PHE A 15 6.91 -6.12 16.43
N LEU A 16 6.34 -7.31 16.28
CA LEU A 16 6.55 -8.43 17.19
C LEU A 16 8.04 -8.83 17.27
N ALA A 17 8.74 -8.85 16.13
CA ALA A 17 10.16 -9.17 16.07
C ALA A 17 11.02 -8.12 16.80
N ILE A 18 10.70 -6.82 16.64
CA ILE A 18 11.41 -5.72 17.33
C ILE A 18 11.20 -5.79 18.85
N VAL A 19 9.95 -6.00 19.29
CA VAL A 19 9.62 -6.14 20.72
C VAL A 19 10.33 -7.36 21.31
N SER A 20 10.30 -8.49 20.60
CA SER A 20 10.98 -9.72 21.03
C SER A 20 12.50 -9.53 21.11
N LEU A 21 13.09 -8.83 20.13
CA LEU A 21 14.51 -8.51 20.12
C LEU A 21 14.90 -7.67 21.34
N ALA A 22 14.14 -6.63 21.65
CA ALA A 22 14.37 -5.78 22.81
C ALA A 22 14.28 -6.60 24.13
N ALA A 23 13.29 -7.48 24.24
CA ALA A 23 13.13 -8.35 25.41
C ALA A 23 14.33 -9.30 25.58
N VAL A 24 14.75 -9.97 24.50
CA VAL A 24 15.89 -10.91 24.53
C VAL A 24 17.19 -10.22 24.91
N LEU A 25 17.44 -9.03 24.35
CA LEU A 25 18.66 -8.26 24.68
C LEU A 25 18.63 -7.74 26.11
N SER A 26 17.47 -7.30 26.61
CA SER A 26 17.31 -6.88 28.01
C SER A 26 17.57 -8.04 28.98
N VAL A 27 17.04 -9.23 28.70
CA VAL A 27 17.33 -10.45 29.49
C VAL A 27 18.82 -10.80 29.44
N ALA A 28 19.46 -10.69 28.26
CA ALA A 28 20.89 -10.93 28.12
C ALA A 28 21.74 -9.99 28.99
N GLU A 29 21.37 -8.72 29.09
CA GLU A 29 22.04 -7.75 29.95
C GLU A 29 21.87 -8.07 31.44
N VAL A 30 20.66 -8.44 31.87
CA VAL A 30 20.41 -8.84 33.26
C VAL A 30 21.27 -10.06 33.63
N ILE A 31 21.33 -11.07 32.76
CA ILE A 31 22.14 -12.27 33.00
C ILE A 31 23.64 -11.94 33.04
N ALA A 32 24.10 -11.05 32.15
CA ALA A 32 25.49 -10.58 32.18
C ALA A 32 25.82 -9.85 33.48
N ALA A 33 24.88 -9.05 34.02
CA ALA A 33 25.04 -8.34 35.28
C ALA A 33 25.12 -9.28 36.50
N VAL A 34 24.49 -10.46 36.42
CA VAL A 34 24.56 -11.51 37.45
C VAL A 34 25.88 -12.31 37.36
N GLY A 35 26.69 -12.09 36.32
CA GLY A 35 28.03 -12.66 36.16
C GLY A 35 28.08 -13.93 35.30
N ASP A 36 26.95 -14.39 34.76
CA ASP A 36 26.92 -15.54 33.84
C ASP A 36 27.13 -15.08 32.38
N SER A 37 28.40 -14.97 32.00
CA SER A 37 28.80 -14.51 30.67
C SER A 37 28.48 -15.51 29.56
N ALA A 38 28.43 -16.82 29.88
CA ALA A 38 28.13 -17.88 28.93
C ALA A 38 26.65 -17.83 28.54
N ALA A 39 25.75 -17.77 29.52
CA ALA A 39 24.32 -17.65 29.26
C ALA A 39 23.98 -16.33 28.56
N ALA A 40 24.59 -15.21 28.97
CA ALA A 40 24.40 -13.92 28.30
C ALA A 40 24.81 -13.94 26.82
N ALA A 41 25.91 -14.63 26.48
CA ALA A 41 26.33 -14.80 25.10
C ALA A 41 25.30 -15.59 24.28
N THR A 42 24.74 -16.68 24.84
CA THR A 42 23.67 -17.45 24.18
C THR A 42 22.45 -16.59 23.87
N PHE A 43 21.99 -15.76 24.80
CA PHE A 43 20.86 -14.85 24.55
C PHE A 43 21.17 -13.80 23.49
N ARG A 44 22.40 -13.29 23.40
CA ARG A 44 22.82 -12.40 22.32
C ARG A 44 22.79 -13.08 20.95
N TYR A 45 23.19 -14.35 20.84
CA TYR A 45 23.05 -15.11 19.60
C TYR A 45 21.59 -15.33 19.20
N ILE A 46 20.72 -15.61 20.17
CA ILE A 46 19.27 -15.68 19.93
C ILE A 46 18.75 -14.33 19.43
N GLY A 47 19.16 -13.23 20.09
CA GLY A 47 18.85 -11.87 19.67
C GLY A 47 19.31 -11.57 18.23
N LEU A 48 20.53 -11.98 17.86
CA LEU A 48 21.03 -11.86 16.49
C LEU A 48 20.11 -12.58 15.49
N GLY A 49 19.68 -13.81 15.80
CA GLY A 49 18.75 -14.57 14.96
C GLY A 49 17.40 -13.87 14.78
N VAL A 50 16.82 -13.35 15.87
CA VAL A 50 15.58 -12.56 15.82
C VAL A 50 15.78 -11.28 15.01
N GLY A 51 16.93 -10.62 15.16
CA GLY A 51 17.32 -9.44 14.39
C GLY A 51 17.43 -9.73 12.89
N CYS A 52 17.99 -10.88 12.49
CA CYS A 52 18.02 -11.30 11.09
C CYS A 52 16.61 -11.48 10.51
N ILE A 53 15.69 -12.10 11.27
CA ILE A 53 14.29 -12.27 10.83
C ILE A 53 13.60 -10.91 10.67
N ALA A 54 13.80 -9.99 11.63
CA ALA A 54 13.29 -8.63 11.54
C ALA A 54 13.85 -7.91 10.30
N GLY A 55 15.15 -8.04 10.03
CA GLY A 55 15.81 -7.49 8.86
C GLY A 55 15.22 -8.00 7.55
N ILE A 56 15.06 -9.32 7.40
CA ILE A 56 14.44 -9.92 6.21
C ILE A 56 13.01 -9.41 6.03
N THR A 57 12.22 -9.37 7.12
CA THR A 57 10.85 -8.89 7.09
C THR A 57 10.78 -7.43 6.64
N LEU A 58 11.69 -6.58 7.13
CA LEU A 58 11.80 -5.19 6.73
C LEU A 58 12.16 -5.06 5.25
N THR A 59 13.13 -5.83 4.75
CA THR A 59 13.52 -5.82 3.33
C THR A 59 12.34 -6.20 2.43
N VAL A 60 11.59 -7.24 2.79
CA VAL A 60 10.38 -7.65 2.06
C VAL A 60 9.32 -6.55 2.07
N LEU A 61 9.10 -5.91 3.22
CA LEU A 61 8.15 -4.80 3.35
C LEU A 61 8.53 -3.62 2.44
N VAL A 62 9.80 -3.19 2.48
CA VAL A 62 10.31 -2.09 1.65
C VAL A 62 10.18 -2.43 0.18
N PHE A 63 10.62 -3.62 -0.23
CA PHE A 63 10.50 -4.08 -1.61
C PHE A 63 9.04 -4.08 -2.08
N TRP A 64 8.11 -4.55 -1.26
CA TRP A 64 6.70 -4.57 -1.58
C TRP A 64 6.10 -3.17 -1.74
N ILE A 65 6.47 -2.24 -0.86
CA ILE A 65 6.07 -0.83 -0.96
C ILE A 65 6.63 -0.21 -2.24
N SER A 66 7.90 -0.48 -2.57
CA SER A 66 8.52 -0.01 -3.80
C SER A 66 7.79 -0.49 -5.04
N LEU A 67 7.35 -1.76 -5.09
CA LEU A 67 6.56 -2.27 -6.23
C LEU A 67 5.21 -1.56 -6.36
N ILE A 68 4.56 -1.22 -5.24
CA ILE A 68 3.31 -0.47 -5.26
C ILE A 68 3.55 0.93 -5.80
N LEU A 69 4.57 1.64 -5.29
CA LEU A 69 4.93 2.98 -5.74
C LEU A 69 5.32 3.00 -7.22
N LEU A 70 6.10 2.02 -7.67
CA LEU A 70 6.51 1.90 -9.06
C LEU A 70 5.29 1.63 -9.97
N GLY A 71 4.34 0.81 -9.52
CA GLY A 71 3.07 0.59 -10.23
C GLY A 71 2.20 1.85 -10.31
N GLU A 72 2.18 2.68 -9.28
CA GLU A 72 1.49 3.98 -9.28
C GLU A 72 2.17 4.97 -10.23
N LEU A 73 3.51 5.02 -10.24
CA LEU A 73 4.29 5.88 -11.16
C LEU A 73 4.05 5.50 -12.62
N VAL A 74 4.11 4.21 -12.96
CA VAL A 74 3.83 3.72 -14.32
C VAL A 74 2.39 4.03 -14.75
N ARG A 75 1.43 3.94 -13.83
CA ARG A 75 0.04 4.35 -14.12
C ARG A 75 -0.09 5.85 -14.33
N ALA A 76 0.61 6.65 -13.54
CA ALA A 76 0.61 8.10 -13.70
C ALA A 76 1.23 8.52 -15.04
N GLU A 77 2.34 7.89 -15.46
CA GLU A 77 2.96 8.11 -16.77
C GLU A 77 2.03 7.68 -17.92
N ALA A 78 1.37 6.52 -17.82
CA ALA A 78 0.43 6.05 -18.83
C ALA A 78 -0.83 6.93 -18.97
N LEU A 79 -1.24 7.64 -17.91
CA LEU A 79 -2.32 8.63 -17.96
C LEU A 79 -1.85 9.98 -18.51
N ALA A 80 -0.58 10.34 -18.31
CA ALA A 80 0.03 11.53 -18.89
C ALA A 80 0.33 11.38 -20.39
N GLU A 81 0.64 10.16 -20.86
CA GLU A 81 0.87 9.83 -22.26
C GLU A 81 -0.41 9.60 -23.07
N LYS A 82 -1.60 9.48 -22.45
CA LYS A 82 -2.85 9.61 -23.21
C LYS A 82 -3.04 11.08 -23.57
N PRO A 83 -2.85 11.49 -24.84
CA PRO A 83 -3.15 12.85 -25.22
C PRO A 83 -4.64 13.10 -24.98
N VAL A 84 -4.92 14.30 -24.52
CA VAL A 84 -6.17 15.03 -24.68
C VAL A 84 -6.56 14.99 -26.17
N ALA A 85 -7.15 13.88 -26.62
CA ALA A 85 -7.61 13.67 -27.99
C ALA A 85 -9.08 13.24 -28.02
N GLU A 86 -9.86 13.60 -27.01
CA GLU A 86 -11.32 13.43 -27.05
C GLU A 86 -12.12 14.52 -26.31
N GLN A 87 -11.54 15.70 -26.10
CA GLN A 87 -12.29 16.87 -25.65
C GLN A 87 -11.75 18.14 -26.30
N LYS A 88 -11.98 18.29 -27.62
CA LYS A 88 -12.12 19.60 -28.30
C LYS A 88 -12.56 19.43 -29.76
N THR A 89 -13.80 18.98 -29.92
CA THR A 89 -14.75 19.45 -30.94
C THR A 89 -15.97 19.85 -30.11
N GLY A 90 -16.12 21.05 -29.56
CA GLY A 90 -15.92 22.33 -30.21
C GLY A 90 -17.12 22.61 -31.10
N GLU A 91 -18.29 22.95 -30.52
CA GLU A 91 -19.06 24.15 -30.87
C GLU A 91 -20.34 24.30 -30.00
N PHE A 92 -20.39 25.45 -29.31
CA PHE A 92 -21.55 26.26 -28.89
C PHE A 92 -22.72 25.67 -28.07
N SER A 93 -22.80 26.13 -26.83
CA SER A 93 -24.06 26.59 -26.21
C SER A 93 -24.07 28.13 -26.33
N PRO A 94 -25.20 28.82 -26.62
CA PRO A 94 -26.19 29.04 -25.57
C PRO A 94 -27.67 29.13 -26.04
N GLY A 95 -28.57 28.72 -25.15
CA GLY A 95 -29.92 29.29 -25.01
C GLY A 95 -30.97 28.94 -26.06
N ILE A 96 -31.98 28.19 -25.63
CA ILE A 96 -33.41 28.59 -25.57
C ILE A 96 -34.10 27.49 -24.74
N GLU A 97 -34.65 27.89 -23.59
CA GLU A 97 -35.70 27.15 -22.89
C GLU A 97 -37.04 27.44 -23.56
N GLU A 98 -37.99 26.50 -23.40
CA GLU A 98 -39.43 26.61 -23.72
C GLU A 98 -39.75 26.53 -25.24
N GLU A 99 -40.77 25.82 -25.74
CA GLU A 99 -42.11 25.52 -25.23
C GLU A 99 -42.62 24.17 -25.76
N GLU A 100 -43.55 23.56 -25.01
CA GLU A 100 -44.48 22.53 -25.48
C GLU A 100 -45.32 23.05 -26.66
N GLU A 101 -45.53 22.25 -27.71
CA GLU A 101 -46.82 22.25 -28.41
C GLU A 101 -47.08 20.95 -29.17
N ASP A 102 -48.18 20.30 -28.78
CA ASP A 102 -48.89 19.22 -29.46
C ASP A 102 -49.09 19.47 -30.95
N VAL A 103 -48.78 18.50 -31.83
CA VAL A 103 -49.67 18.11 -32.95
C VAL A 103 -49.35 16.67 -33.42
N GLU A 104 -50.12 15.68 -32.96
CA GLU A 104 -50.46 14.50 -33.77
C GLU A 104 -51.67 14.89 -34.64
N PRO A 105 -51.65 14.63 -35.97
CA PRO A 105 -52.41 13.46 -36.42
C PRO A 105 -51.69 12.76 -37.57
N ARG A 106 -51.38 11.47 -37.39
CA ARG A 106 -51.15 10.59 -38.54
C ARG A 106 -52.48 10.01 -38.98
N ASP A 107 -52.93 10.51 -40.12
CA ASP A 107 -53.95 9.89 -40.95
C ASP A 107 -53.58 8.43 -41.24
N GLU A 108 -54.24 7.50 -40.55
CA GLU A 108 -54.38 6.13 -41.04
C GLU A 108 -55.69 6.03 -41.84
N LEU A 109 -55.54 6.17 -43.15
CA LEU A 109 -56.02 5.25 -44.18
C LEU A 109 -57.45 4.69 -44.06
N SER A 110 -58.30 5.19 -44.97
CA SER A 110 -59.25 4.47 -45.86
C SER A 110 -60.14 3.36 -45.29
#